data_AF-A0A1V9V3Y0-F1
#
_entry.id   AF-A0A1V9V3Y0-F1
#
_cell.length_a   1.000
_cell.length_b   1.000
_cell.length_c   1.000
_cell.angle_alpha   90.00
_cell.angle_beta   90.00
_cell.angle_gamma   90.00
#
_symmetry.space_group_name_H-M   'P 1'
#
loop_
_entity.id
_entity.type
_entity.pdbx_description
1 polymer ?
#
loop_
_entity_poly.entity_id
_entity_poly.type
_entity_poly.pdbx_seq_one_letter_code
_entity_poly.pdbx_strand_id
1 'polypeptide(L)'
;MPQSTQSPSGTNARPPSEVLRIGFWLTEAFDFYALASALEPLRLANESAGRTVCEWQILSAEGRPLRASNGITMASLAMAQAQPFDVLLLLSCASPQGMRGLIRELLARSRKQGVVSERQVCSPHIH
;
A
#
# COMPACT_ATOMS: atom_id res chain seq x y z
N MET A 1 -44.53 34.19 16.48
CA MET A 1 -43.35 33.59 17.16
C MET A 1 -43.17 32.18 16.64
N PRO A 2 -42.03 31.83 16.02
CA PRO A 2 -41.86 30.51 15.40
C PRO A 2 -41.29 29.47 16.38
N GLN A 3 -41.96 28.33 16.37
CA GLN A 3 -41.60 26.92 16.61
C GLN A 3 -40.33 26.55 17.41
N SER A 4 -40.54 25.79 18.48
CA SER A 4 -39.54 24.95 19.16
C SER A 4 -39.99 23.49 19.13
N THR A 5 -39.39 22.69 18.24
CA THR A 5 -39.12 21.25 18.48
C THR A 5 -38.22 20.75 17.34
N GLN A 6 -36.93 20.55 17.63
CA GLN A 6 -36.06 19.68 16.84
C GLN A 6 -35.44 18.64 17.76
N SER A 7 -35.70 17.38 17.45
CA SER A 7 -34.91 16.19 17.78
C SER A 7 -35.35 15.08 16.81
N PRO A 8 -34.50 14.10 16.44
CA PRO A 8 -33.26 13.72 17.10
C PRO A 8 -32.01 13.83 16.21
N SER A 9 -30.89 13.95 16.90
CA SER A 9 -29.53 13.65 16.44
C SER A 9 -29.47 12.28 15.75
N GLY A 10 -29.51 12.29 14.41
CA GLY A 10 -29.06 11.16 13.61
C GLY A 10 -27.54 11.15 13.53
N THR A 11 -26.85 10.81 14.62
CA THR A 11 -25.45 10.35 14.51
C THR A 11 -25.53 9.00 13.84
N ASN A 12 -25.46 9.01 12.51
CA ASN A 12 -25.31 7.82 11.71
C ASN A 12 -23.94 7.24 12.07
N ALA A 13 -23.91 6.40 13.11
CA ALA A 13 -22.72 5.69 13.55
C ALA A 13 -22.31 4.81 12.37
N ARG A 14 -21.35 5.31 11.58
CA ARG A 14 -20.74 4.55 10.49
C ARG A 14 -20.35 3.20 11.10
N PRO A 15 -20.80 2.06 10.52
CA PRO A 15 -20.39 0.75 11.02
C PRO A 15 -18.86 0.75 11.14
N PRO A 16 -18.27 0.08 12.14
CA PRO A 16 -16.83 0.10 12.37
C PRO A 16 -16.15 -0.17 11.03
N SER A 17 -15.55 0.88 10.46
CA SER A 17 -14.94 0.77 9.14
C SER A 17 -13.81 -0.22 9.29
N GLU A 18 -13.94 -1.37 8.64
CA GLU A 18 -12.90 -2.39 8.61
C GLU A 18 -11.56 -1.73 8.27
N VAL A 19 -10.53 -2.06 9.04
CA VAL A 19 -9.18 -1.51 8.84
C VAL A 19 -8.71 -1.93 7.46
N LEU A 20 -8.35 -0.97 6.62
CA LEU A 20 -7.84 -1.24 5.29
C LEU A 20 -6.43 -1.82 5.40
N ARG A 21 -6.25 -3.07 4.98
CA ARG A 21 -4.95 -3.76 5.07
C ARG A 21 -4.25 -3.75 3.73
N ILE A 22 -3.00 -3.29 3.72
CA ILE A 22 -2.24 -3.03 2.49
C ILE A 22 -0.92 -3.83 2.51
N GLY A 23 -0.69 -4.67 1.51
CA GLY A 23 0.63 -5.25 1.27
C GLY A 23 1.43 -4.36 0.33
N PHE A 24 2.70 -4.13 0.64
CA PHE A 24 3.68 -3.55 -0.27
C PHE A 24 4.65 -4.64 -0.71
N TRP A 25 4.49 -5.14 -1.94
CA TRP A 25 5.45 -6.05 -2.53
C TRP A 25 6.63 -5.29 -3.11
N LEU A 26 7.81 -5.55 -2.58
CA LEU A 26 9.04 -4.92 -3.02
C LEU A 26 9.95 -5.93 -3.70
N THR A 27 10.69 -5.46 -4.71
CA THR A 27 11.80 -6.20 -5.33
C THR A 27 13.13 -5.54 -4.99
N GLU A 28 14.24 -6.23 -5.25
CA GLU A 28 15.57 -5.62 -5.11
C GLU A 28 15.70 -4.35 -5.96
N ALA A 29 16.48 -3.40 -5.45
CA ALA A 29 16.66 -2.07 -6.03
C ALA A 29 15.38 -1.25 -6.18
N PHE A 30 14.32 -1.50 -5.38
CA PHE A 30 13.11 -0.68 -5.39
C PHE A 30 13.39 0.81 -5.12
N ASP A 31 12.52 1.68 -5.64
CA ASP A 31 12.58 3.11 -5.34
C ASP A 31 12.02 3.40 -3.94
N PHE A 32 12.91 3.76 -3.02
CA PHE A 32 12.57 4.13 -1.65
C PHE A 32 11.64 5.35 -1.60
N TYR A 33 11.82 6.33 -2.49
CA TYR A 33 10.99 7.53 -2.49
C TYR A 33 9.57 7.23 -2.96
N ALA A 34 9.40 6.30 -3.91
CA ALA A 34 8.09 5.81 -4.30
C ALA A 34 7.36 5.13 -3.12
N LEU A 35 8.08 4.29 -2.36
CA LEU A 35 7.53 3.68 -1.14
C LEU A 35 7.13 4.75 -0.10
N ALA A 36 8.02 5.69 0.22
CA ALA A 36 7.76 6.73 1.21
C ALA A 36 6.55 7.59 0.81
N SER A 37 6.46 7.96 -0.47
CA SER A 37 5.33 8.70 -1.04
C SER A 37 4.01 7.95 -0.94
N ALA A 38 4.03 6.62 -1.08
CA ALA A 38 2.83 5.79 -0.91
C ALA A 38 2.42 5.59 0.55
N LEU A 39 3.38 5.57 1.49
CA LEU A 39 3.12 5.42 2.93
C LEU A 39 2.60 6.70 3.59
N GLU A 40 3.05 7.87 3.14
CA GLU A 40 2.69 9.15 3.77
C GLU A 40 1.17 9.41 3.83
N PRO A 41 0.39 9.22 2.74
CA PRO A 41 -1.07 9.35 2.80
C PRO A 41 -1.73 8.38 3.79
N LEU A 42 -1.20 7.16 3.95
CA LEU A 42 -1.76 6.17 4.88
C LEU A 42 -1.48 6.58 6.33
N ARG A 43 -0.29 7.10 6.60
CA ARG A 43 0.08 7.65 7.90
C ARG A 43 -0.83 8.84 8.26
N LEU A 44 -1.01 9.77 7.32
CA LEU A 44 -1.88 10.93 7.50
C LEU A 44 -3.35 10.53 7.68
N ALA A 45 -3.82 9.48 7.00
CA ALA A 45 -5.17 8.95 7.19
C ALA A 45 -5.39 8.42 8.62
N ASN A 46 -4.42 7.67 9.15
CA ASN A 46 -4.45 7.20 10.54
C ASN A 46 -4.40 8.36 11.54
N GLU A 47 -3.53 9.34 11.28
CA GLU A 47 -3.39 10.54 12.11
C GLU A 47 -4.68 11.36 12.15
N SER A 48 -5.25 11.68 10.99
CA SER A 48 -6.50 12.43 10.86
C SER A 48 -7.71 11.70 11.44
N ALA A 49 -7.70 10.37 11.44
CA ALA A 49 -8.78 9.57 12.01
C ALA A 49 -8.68 9.42 13.54
N GLY A 50 -7.52 9.73 14.13
CA GLY A 50 -7.24 9.50 15.56
C GLY A 50 -7.27 8.02 15.96
N ARG A 51 -7.25 7.11 14.99
CA ARG A 51 -7.28 5.66 15.17
C ARG A 51 -6.69 4.97 13.94
N THR A 52 -6.33 3.70 14.09
CA THR A 52 -5.91 2.86 12.96
C THR A 52 -7.10 2.64 12.00
N VAL A 53 -7.02 3.23 10.81
CA VAL A 53 -7.94 3.01 9.69
C VAL A 53 -7.27 2.28 8.52
N CYS A 54 -5.94 2.33 8.47
CA CYS A 54 -5.09 1.63 7.51
C CYS A 54 -3.95 0.91 8.24
N GLU A 55 -3.66 -0.32 7.83
CA GLU A 55 -2.50 -1.10 8.24
C GLU A 55 -1.72 -1.52 7.01
N TRP A 56 -0.40 -1.64 7.14
CA TRP A 56 0.42 -2.08 6.02
C TRP A 56 1.55 -3.03 6.41
N GLN A 57 1.97 -3.84 5.44
CA GLN A 57 3.04 -4.82 5.58
C GLN A 57 4.01 -4.70 4.41
N ILE A 58 5.31 -4.77 4.70
CA ILE A 58 6.36 -4.84 3.67
C ILE A 58 6.61 -6.30 3.35
N LEU A 59 6.44 -6.68 2.09
CA LEU A 59 6.48 -8.06 1.61
C LEU A 59 7.55 -8.23 0.54
N SER A 60 8.18 -9.41 0.53
CA SER A 60 9.08 -9.86 -0.52
C SER A 60 8.89 -11.35 -0.81
N ALA A 61 9.56 -11.84 -1.86
CA ALA A 61 9.54 -13.25 -2.25
C ALA A 61 9.91 -14.18 -1.10
N GLU A 62 11.06 -13.92 -0.48
CA GLU A 62 11.69 -14.82 0.49
C GLU A 62 11.66 -14.26 1.93
N GLY A 63 11.13 -13.05 2.14
CA GLY A 63 11.15 -12.38 3.45
C GLY A 63 12.53 -11.95 3.92
N ARG A 64 13.45 -11.73 2.98
CA ARG A 64 14.79 -11.23 3.28
C ARG A 64 14.80 -9.70 3.32
N PRO A 65 15.72 -9.07 4.06
CA PRO A 65 15.92 -7.63 3.95
C PRO A 65 16.23 -7.27 2.48
N LEU A 66 15.53 -6.27 1.96
CA LEU A 66 15.69 -5.81 0.57
C LEU A 66 16.49 -4.52 0.56
N ARG A 67 17.33 -4.34 -0.46
CA ARG A 67 18.09 -3.11 -0.64
C ARG A 67 17.39 -2.21 -1.66
N ALA A 68 17.06 -1.00 -1.24
CA ALA A 68 16.56 0.05 -2.11
C ALA A 68 17.66 0.55 -3.06
N SER A 69 17.26 1.23 -4.14
CA SER A 69 18.18 1.81 -5.13
C SER A 69 19.18 2.82 -4.53
N ASN A 70 18.80 3.49 -3.44
CA ASN A 70 19.65 4.42 -2.69
C ASN A 70 20.56 3.75 -1.65
N GLY A 71 20.57 2.41 -1.59
CA GLY A 71 21.43 1.63 -0.70
C GLY A 71 20.86 1.35 0.68
N ILE A 72 19.71 1.93 1.06
CA ILE A 72 19.02 1.65 2.32
C ILE A 72 18.52 0.21 2.31
N THR A 73 18.70 -0.50 3.43
CA THR A 73 18.17 -1.85 3.61
C THR A 73 16.91 -1.80 4.45
N MET A 74 15.85 -2.48 4.01
CA MET A 74 14.57 -2.53 4.71
C MET A 74 14.15 -3.96 4.98
N ALA A 75 13.68 -4.23 6.20
CA ALA A 75 13.11 -5.51 6.56
C ALA A 75 11.83 -5.79 5.76
N SER A 76 11.62 -7.06 5.41
CA SER A 76 10.41 -7.50 4.74
C SER A 76 9.97 -8.86 5.30
N LEU A 77 8.70 -9.20 5.10
CA LEU A 77 8.15 -10.51 5.41
C LEU A 77 7.99 -11.32 4.13
N ALA A 78 8.15 -12.64 4.24
CA ALA A 78 7.88 -13.52 3.11
C ALA A 78 6.38 -13.51 2.80
N MET A 79 6.01 -13.61 1.51
CA MET A 79 4.59 -13.66 1.12
C MET A 79 3.78 -14.70 1.90
N ALA A 80 4.39 -15.86 2.14
CA ALA A 80 3.78 -16.96 2.86
C ALA A 80 3.47 -16.64 4.34
N GLN A 81 4.13 -15.64 4.91
CA GLN A 81 3.98 -15.20 6.31
C GLN A 81 3.13 -13.92 6.41
N ALA A 82 2.70 -13.35 5.29
CA ALA A 82 1.90 -12.13 5.27
C ALA A 82 0.53 -12.37 5.91
N GLN A 83 0.10 -11.43 6.76
CA GLN A 83 -1.29 -11.40 7.20
C GLN A 83 -2.21 -11.03 6.03
N PRO A 84 -3.50 -11.41 6.03
CA PRO A 84 -4.44 -11.05 4.99
C PRO A 84 -4.49 -9.54 4.74
N PHE A 85 -4.48 -9.14 3.47
CA PHE A 85 -4.58 -7.75 3.04
C PHE A 85 -5.63 -7.59 1.94
N ASP A 86 -6.21 -6.39 1.85
CA ASP A 86 -7.25 -6.03 0.89
C ASP A 86 -6.66 -5.53 -0.43
N VAL A 87 -5.50 -4.85 -0.34
CA VAL A 87 -4.81 -4.21 -1.45
C VAL A 87 -3.36 -4.66 -1.45
N LEU A 88 -2.81 -4.94 -2.63
CA LEU A 88 -1.38 -5.19 -2.82
C LEU A 88 -0.81 -4.18 -3.80
N LEU A 89 0.20 -3.44 -3.36
CA LEU A 89 0.94 -2.47 -4.15
C LEU A 89 2.31 -3.05 -4.50
N LEU A 90 2.65 -3.00 -5.78
CA LEU A 90 3.89 -3.56 -6.31
C LEU A 90 4.86 -2.42 -6.62
N LEU A 91 6.02 -2.41 -5.96
CA LEU A 91 7.09 -1.45 -6.21
C LEU A 91 8.32 -2.20 -6.72
N SER A 92 8.68 -1.90 -7.97
CA SER A 92 9.80 -2.52 -8.66
C SER A 92 10.54 -1.50 -9.50
N CYS A 93 11.86 -1.63 -9.54
CA CYS A 93 12.73 -0.87 -10.45
C CYS A 93 13.02 -1.65 -11.76
N ALA A 94 12.62 -2.91 -11.86
CA ALA A 94 12.79 -3.75 -13.05
C ALA A 94 11.63 -3.58 -14.04
N SER A 95 11.91 -3.79 -15.33
CA SER A 95 10.90 -3.71 -16.39
C SER A 95 9.75 -4.71 -16.17
N PRO A 96 8.51 -4.39 -16.59
CA PRO A 96 7.33 -5.22 -16.32
C PRO A 96 7.42 -6.65 -16.87
N GLN A 97 8.35 -6.92 -17.80
CA GLN A 97 8.48 -8.21 -18.47
C GLN A 97 8.88 -9.34 -17.50
N GLY A 98 9.72 -9.07 -16.50
CA GLY A 98 10.15 -10.08 -15.51
C GLY A 98 9.09 -10.43 -14.47
N MET A 99 8.02 -9.65 -14.37
CA MET A 99 7.09 -9.69 -13.24
C MET A 99 5.73 -10.32 -13.57
N ARG A 100 5.55 -10.81 -14.81
CA ARG A 100 4.27 -11.36 -15.31
C ARG A 100 3.79 -12.59 -14.54
N GLY A 101 4.70 -13.47 -14.13
CA GLY A 101 4.37 -14.65 -13.32
C GLY A 101 3.90 -14.26 -11.92
N LEU A 102 4.58 -13.29 -11.32
CA LEU A 102 4.25 -12.76 -10.01
C LEU A 102 2.91 -12.01 -10.04
N ILE A 103 2.71 -11.09 -11.00
CA ILE A 103 1.45 -10.35 -11.17
C ILE A 103 0.28 -11.33 -11.35
N ARG A 104 0.44 -12.44 -12.09
CA ARG A 104 -0.61 -13.46 -12.21
C ARG A 104 -0.93 -14.15 -10.88
N GLU A 105 0.08 -14.59 -10.14
CA GLU A 105 -0.12 -15.21 -8.82
C GLU A 105 -0.77 -14.23 -7.83
N LEU A 106 -0.37 -12.95 -7.88
CA LEU A 106 -0.92 -11.91 -7.03
C LEU A 106 -2.36 -11.56 -7.41
N LEU A 107 -2.68 -11.47 -8.70
CA LEU A 107 -4.06 -11.29 -9.18
C LEU A 107 -4.95 -12.48 -8.84
N ALA A 108 -4.41 -13.71 -8.81
CA ALA A 108 -5.15 -14.89 -8.37
C ALA A 108 -5.49 -14.86 -6.86
N ARG A 109 -4.73 -14.12 -6.07
CA ARG A 109 -4.89 -14.01 -4.61
C ARG A 109 -5.67 -12.78 -4.15
N SER A 110 -5.65 -11.68 -4.90
CA SER A 110 -6.36 -10.43 -4.55
C SER A 110 -7.84 -10.46 -4.96
N ARG A 111 -8.76 -10.26 -3.99
CA ARG A 111 -10.22 -10.24 -4.23
C ARG A 111 -10.75 -8.93 -4.83
N LYS A 112 -9.99 -7.84 -4.83
CA LYS A 112 -10.35 -6.55 -5.45
C LYS A 112 -9.11 -5.92 -6.12
N GLN A 113 -9.33 -5.34 -7.30
CA GLN A 113 -8.32 -4.88 -8.26
C GLN A 113 -7.46 -3.73 -7.70
N GLY A 114 -6.14 -3.78 -7.94
CA GLY A 114 -5.18 -2.77 -7.53
C GLY A 114 -4.73 -1.87 -8.70
N VAL A 115 -4.72 -0.55 -8.44
CA VAL A 115 -4.20 0.50 -9.32
C VAL A 115 -2.68 0.40 -9.42
N VAL A 116 -2.16 0.30 -10.65
CA VAL A 116 -0.74 0.47 -10.97
C VAL A 116 -0.48 1.97 -11.10
N SER A 117 0.25 2.56 -10.16
CA SER A 117 0.77 3.92 -10.31
C SER A 117 2.20 3.84 -10.86
N GLU A 118 2.31 3.98 -12.18
CA GLU A 118 3.58 4.10 -12.88
C GLU A 118 4.03 5.55 -12.80
N ARG A 119 5.05 5.85 -11.96
CA ARG A 119 5.92 7.00 -12.23
C ARG A 119 7.20 6.48 -12.85
N GLN A 120 7.22 6.45 -14.17
CA GLN A 120 8.44 6.32 -14.92
C GLN A 120 9.28 7.59 -14.70
N VAL A 121 10.22 7.54 -13.77
CA VAL A 121 11.37 8.47 -13.75
C VAL A 121 12.57 7.72 -14.31
N CYS A 122 12.49 7.40 -15.61
CA CYS A 122 13.70 7.24 -16.40
C CYS A 122 14.17 8.65 -16.78
N SER A 123 15.16 9.18 -16.06
CA SER A 123 15.87 10.39 -16.48
C SER A 123 16.92 10.03 -17.54
N PRO A 124 17.36 11.02 -18.35
CA PRO A 124 17.72 10.84 -19.74
C PRO A 124 19.08 10.18 -19.92
N HIS A 125 19.18 9.32 -20.94
CA HIS A 125 20.48 8.97 -21.51
C HIS A 125 21.19 10.26 -21.94
N ILE A 126 22.29 10.59 -21.25
CA ILE A 126 23.35 11.43 -21.82
C ILE A 126 24.42 10.48 -22.34
N HIS A 127 24.51 10.41 -23.66
CA HIS A 127 25.75 10.15 -24.40
C HIS A 127 25.67 10.89 -25.73
#